data_AF-Q8ZWK1-F1
#
_entry.id   AF-Q8ZWK1-F1
#
_cell.length_a   1.000
_cell.length_b   1.000
_cell.length_c   1.000
_cell.angle_alpha   90.00
_cell.angle_beta   90.00
_cell.angle_gamma   90.00
#
_symmetry.space_group_name_H-M   'P 1'
#
loop_
_entity.id
_entity.type
_entity.pdbx_description
1 polymer ?
#
loop_
_entity_poly.entity_id
_entity_poly.type
_entity_poly.pdbx_seq_one_letter_code
_entity_poly.pdbx_strand_id
1 'polypeptide(L)'
;MKLVFFSVLVVYSLLWLVVPWSRAVALFIAGAAFLWILFFSSLIVNVKRREIIAALALSIPFAFAALSTEALIWYGLGPLATLIWLIYLARGTYGGWLKGIFFVLGTIWLHVLILLVVDVATGGVLTRAYGVGLHPFQRWNVPVIATADAATLLIAAEIMKRLLKPRR
;
A
#
# COMPACT_ATOMS: atom_id res chain seq x y z
N MET A 1 -10.47 -11.42 5.68
CA MET A 1 -9.05 -11.22 5.28
C MET A 1 -8.61 -9.75 5.30
N LYS A 2 -9.41 -8.79 4.81
CA LYS A 2 -9.03 -7.34 4.82
C LYS A 2 -8.52 -6.82 6.18
N LEU A 3 -9.28 -7.07 7.25
CA LEU A 3 -8.89 -6.66 8.61
C LEU A 3 -7.62 -7.38 9.10
N VAL A 4 -7.40 -8.63 8.69
CA VAL A 4 -6.17 -9.37 9.03
C VAL A 4 -4.97 -8.71 8.36
N PHE A 5 -5.05 -8.43 7.06
CA PHE A 5 -3.95 -7.75 6.37
C PHE A 5 -3.74 -6.32 6.84
N PHE A 6 -4.81 -5.59 7.17
CA PHE A 6 -4.72 -4.30 7.85
C PHE A 6 -3.93 -4.41 9.15
N SER A 7 -4.34 -5.32 10.06
CA SER A 7 -3.68 -5.49 11.35
C SER A 7 -2.23 -5.95 11.20
N VAL A 8 -1.95 -6.89 10.29
CA VAL A 8 -0.58 -7.36 10.03
C VAL A 8 0.28 -6.23 9.48
N LEU A 9 -0.23 -5.41 8.56
CA LEU A 9 0.49 -4.25 8.02
C LEU A 9 0.82 -3.23 9.12
N VAL A 10 -0.16 -2.88 9.96
CA VAL A 10 0.04 -1.95 11.08
C VAL A 10 1.04 -2.51 12.09
N VAL A 11 0.89 -3.78 12.50
CA VAL A 11 1.82 -4.42 13.43
C VAL A 11 3.22 -4.52 12.83
N TYR A 12 3.34 -4.86 11.55
CA TYR A 12 4.62 -4.90 10.86
C TYR A 12 5.29 -3.53 10.84
N SER A 13 4.53 -2.45 10.64
CA SER A 13 5.07 -1.09 10.65
C SER A 13 5.68 -0.68 12.00
N LEU A 14 5.21 -1.26 13.12
CA LEU A 14 5.81 -1.05 14.44
C LEU A 14 7.22 -1.62 14.55
N LEU A 15 7.60 -2.61 13.72
CA LEU A 15 8.97 -3.11 13.70
C LEU A 15 9.96 -2.00 13.39
N TRP A 16 9.57 -0.96 12.65
CA TRP A 16 10.42 0.19 12.36
C TRP A 16 10.96 0.88 13.61
N LEU A 17 10.25 0.80 14.74
CA LEU A 17 10.70 1.34 16.03
C LEU A 17 11.99 0.68 16.51
N VAL A 18 12.19 -0.60 16.17
CA VAL A 18 13.30 -1.44 16.68
C VAL A 18 14.23 -1.97 15.59
N VAL A 19 13.86 -1.83 14.32
CA VAL A 19 14.67 -2.32 13.19
C VAL A 19 16.05 -1.63 13.19
N PRO A 20 17.14 -2.41 13.10
CA PRO A 20 18.48 -1.87 12.95
C PRO A 20 18.64 -1.22 11.57
N TRP A 21 19.21 -0.03 11.55
CA TRP A 21 19.37 0.79 10.35
C TRP A 21 20.59 0.35 9.54
N SER A 22 20.46 -0.81 8.91
CA SER A 22 21.46 -1.42 8.04
C SER A 22 20.76 -2.19 6.91
N ARG A 23 21.26 -3.36 6.49
CA ARG A 23 20.63 -4.22 5.46
C ARG A 23 19.21 -4.65 5.80
N ALA A 24 18.82 -4.61 7.07
CA ALA A 24 17.46 -4.92 7.51
C ALA A 24 16.42 -3.91 6.98
N VAL A 25 16.82 -2.68 6.60
CA VAL A 25 15.92 -1.67 6.01
C VAL A 25 15.40 -2.13 4.65
N ALA A 26 16.23 -2.75 3.82
CA ALA A 26 15.80 -3.28 2.52
C ALA A 26 14.78 -4.41 2.67
N LEU A 27 15.00 -5.31 3.65
CA LEU A 27 14.05 -6.36 3.98
C LEU A 27 12.73 -5.79 4.52
N PHE A 28 12.82 -4.74 5.35
CA PHE A 28 11.65 -4.04 5.88
C PHE A 28 10.81 -3.41 4.75
N ILE A 29 11.44 -2.68 3.84
CA ILE A 29 10.76 -2.02 2.71
C ILE A 29 10.09 -3.05 1.80
N ALA A 30 10.80 -4.14 1.47
CA ALA A 30 10.24 -5.23 0.67
C ALA A 30 9.04 -5.90 1.36
N GLY A 31 9.15 -6.19 2.66
CA GLY A 31 8.07 -6.76 3.45
C GLY A 31 6.87 -5.81 3.57
N ALA A 32 7.11 -4.50 3.72
CA ALA A 32 6.05 -3.50 3.71
C ALA A 32 5.34 -3.46 2.37
N ALA A 33 6.08 -3.42 1.25
CA ALA A 33 5.51 -3.46 -0.10
C ALA A 33 4.68 -4.74 -0.33
N PHE A 34 5.20 -5.90 0.07
CA PHE A 34 4.48 -7.18 0.02
C PHE A 34 3.13 -7.11 0.76
N LEU A 35 3.14 -6.63 2.01
CA LEU A 35 1.94 -6.51 2.83
C LEU A 35 0.95 -5.49 2.25
N TRP A 36 1.44 -4.39 1.69
CA TRP A 36 0.62 -3.38 1.01
C TRP A 36 -0.10 -3.95 -0.21
N ILE A 37 0.62 -4.69 -1.05
CA ILE A 37 0.05 -5.34 -2.25
C ILE A 37 -1.03 -6.34 -1.83
N LEU A 38 -0.77 -7.15 -0.81
CA LEU A 38 -1.75 -8.10 -0.26
C LEU A 38 -2.96 -7.39 0.35
N PHE A 39 -2.73 -6.34 1.12
CA PHE A 39 -3.79 -5.56 1.73
C PHE A 39 -4.71 -4.98 0.65
N PHE A 40 -4.17 -4.26 -0.34
CA PHE A 40 -4.97 -3.72 -1.44
C PHE A 40 -5.66 -4.84 -2.23
N SER A 41 -4.95 -5.92 -2.58
CA SER A 41 -5.55 -7.06 -3.28
C SER A 41 -6.75 -7.64 -2.51
N SER A 42 -6.67 -7.70 -1.18
CA SER A 42 -7.77 -8.14 -0.31
C SER A 42 -8.98 -7.21 -0.31
N LEU A 43 -8.79 -5.94 -0.67
CA LEU A 43 -9.89 -5.01 -0.88
C LEU A 43 -10.64 -5.36 -2.17
N ILE A 44 -10.00 -5.99 -3.17
CA ILE A 44 -10.62 -6.28 -4.48
C ILE A 44 -11.21 -7.69 -4.53
N VAL A 45 -10.44 -8.68 -4.07
CA VAL A 45 -10.76 -10.10 -4.17
C VAL A 45 -10.53 -10.82 -2.84
N ASN A 46 -11.05 -12.04 -2.72
CA ASN A 46 -10.63 -12.93 -1.64
C ASN A 46 -9.23 -13.48 -1.96
N VAL A 47 -8.24 -13.16 -1.14
CA VAL A 47 -6.82 -13.49 -1.38
C VAL A 47 -6.63 -15.00 -1.26
N LYS A 48 -6.09 -15.62 -2.32
CA LYS A 48 -5.69 -17.03 -2.34
C LYS A 48 -4.19 -17.13 -2.56
N ARG A 49 -3.69 -18.36 -2.71
CA ARG A 49 -2.26 -18.65 -2.96
C ARG A 49 -1.69 -17.86 -4.14
N ARG A 50 -2.46 -17.69 -5.22
CA ARG A 50 -2.04 -16.95 -6.42
C ARG A 50 -1.67 -15.50 -6.08
N GLU A 51 -2.52 -14.81 -5.34
CA GLU A 51 -2.30 -13.41 -4.95
C GLU A 51 -1.11 -13.26 -4.01
N ILE A 52 -0.86 -14.24 -3.14
CA ILE A 52 0.34 -14.27 -2.27
C ILE A 52 1.62 -14.41 -3.10
N ILE A 53 1.64 -15.33 -4.06
CA ILE A 53 2.80 -15.51 -4.94
C ILE A 53 3.03 -14.26 -5.79
N ALA A 54 1.97 -13.67 -6.33
CA ALA A 54 2.05 -12.43 -7.11
C ALA A 54 2.59 -11.28 -6.26
N ALA A 55 2.08 -11.09 -5.04
CA ALA A 55 2.57 -10.06 -4.13
C ALA A 55 4.05 -10.26 -3.79
N LEU A 56 4.49 -11.51 -3.58
CA LEU A 56 5.90 -11.81 -3.33
C LEU A 56 6.75 -11.37 -4.52
N ALA A 57 6.39 -11.81 -5.74
CA ALA A 57 7.11 -11.44 -6.95
C ALA A 57 7.15 -9.92 -7.19
N LEU A 58 6.02 -9.23 -6.98
CA LEU A 58 5.89 -7.79 -7.15
C LEU A 58 6.64 -6.98 -6.08
N SER A 59 6.92 -7.57 -4.93
CA SER A 59 7.69 -6.93 -3.86
C SER A 59 9.22 -6.96 -4.09
N ILE A 60 9.71 -7.85 -4.96
CA ILE A 60 11.14 -8.03 -5.25
C ILE A 60 11.81 -6.74 -5.77
N PRO A 61 11.23 -5.99 -6.73
CA PRO A 61 11.75 -4.69 -7.15
C PRO A 61 12.03 -3.73 -6.00
N PHE A 62 11.17 -3.70 -4.97
CA PHE A 62 11.31 -2.80 -3.83
C PHE A 62 12.47 -3.21 -2.92
N ALA A 63 12.80 -4.51 -2.84
CA ALA A 63 13.99 -4.98 -2.15
C ALA A 63 15.26 -4.50 -2.85
N PHE A 64 15.32 -4.63 -4.19
CA PHE A 64 16.47 -4.17 -4.98
C PHE A 64 16.63 -2.65 -4.96
N ALA A 65 15.51 -1.92 -5.03
CA ALA A 65 15.48 -0.47 -4.95
C ALA A 65 16.06 0.08 -3.63
N ALA A 66 15.94 -0.69 -2.54
CA ALA A 66 16.49 -0.33 -1.24
C ALA A 66 17.99 -0.71 -1.06
N LEU A 67 18.57 -1.49 -1.97
CA LEU A 67 19.96 -1.94 -1.89
C LEU A 67 20.95 -1.05 -2.65
N SER A 68 20.50 -0.30 -3.65
CA SER A 68 21.35 0.60 -4.43
C SER A 68 20.60 1.85 -4.88
N THR A 69 21.23 3.01 -4.73
CA THR A 69 20.74 4.29 -5.24
C THR A 69 20.76 4.37 -6.77
N GLU A 70 21.54 3.54 -7.45
CA GLU A 70 21.57 3.46 -8.93
C GLU A 70 20.36 2.68 -9.48
N ALA A 71 19.61 2.01 -8.61
CA ALA A 71 18.46 1.18 -8.93
C ALA A 71 17.13 1.98 -8.99
N LEU A 72 17.18 3.29 -9.31
CA LEU A 72 16.00 4.18 -9.38
C LEU A 72 14.90 3.65 -10.31
N ILE A 73 15.26 2.92 -11.37
CA ILE A 73 14.29 2.32 -12.29
C ILE A 73 13.32 1.37 -11.59
N TRP A 74 13.77 0.69 -10.52
CA TRP A 74 12.94 -0.25 -9.76
C TRP A 74 11.87 0.45 -8.92
N TYR A 75 12.09 1.69 -8.51
CA TYR A 75 11.06 2.52 -7.88
C TYR A 75 9.95 2.93 -8.85
N GLY A 76 10.19 2.94 -10.16
CA GLY A 76 9.14 3.12 -11.17
C GLY A 76 8.44 1.80 -11.53
N LEU A 77 9.22 0.74 -11.75
CA LEU A 77 8.71 -0.55 -12.20
C LEU A 77 7.85 -1.26 -11.15
N GLY A 78 8.25 -1.23 -9.88
CA GLY A 78 7.51 -1.89 -8.80
C GLY A 78 6.07 -1.37 -8.64
N PRO A 79 5.87 -0.06 -8.48
CA PRO A 79 4.54 0.54 -8.43
C PRO A 79 3.73 0.34 -9.71
N LEU A 80 4.34 0.45 -10.89
CA LEU A 80 3.63 0.25 -12.15
C LEU A 80 3.14 -1.21 -12.30
N ALA A 81 4.01 -2.19 -12.03
CA ALA A 81 3.63 -3.60 -12.08
C ALA A 81 2.54 -3.93 -11.05
N THR A 82 2.64 -3.35 -9.85
CA THR A 82 1.60 -3.46 -8.81
C THR A 82 0.28 -2.86 -9.27
N LEU A 83 0.31 -1.68 -9.88
CA LEU A 83 -0.89 -1.00 -10.41
C LEU A 83 -1.58 -1.87 -11.48
N ILE A 84 -0.81 -2.39 -12.43
CA ILE A 84 -1.32 -3.29 -13.48
C ILE A 84 -1.96 -4.54 -12.87
N TRP A 85 -1.30 -5.15 -11.87
CA TRP A 85 -1.83 -6.30 -11.15
C TRP A 85 -3.17 -6.00 -10.45
N LEU A 86 -3.26 -4.87 -9.75
CA LEU A 86 -4.50 -4.46 -9.07
C LEU A 86 -5.63 -4.19 -10.06
N ILE A 87 -5.33 -3.55 -11.20
CA ILE A 87 -6.31 -3.33 -12.29
C ILE A 87 -6.75 -4.67 -12.88
N TYR A 88 -5.83 -5.62 -13.07
CA TYR A 88 -6.16 -6.96 -13.54
C TYR A 88 -7.11 -7.69 -12.59
N LEU A 89 -6.86 -7.63 -11.27
CA LEU A 89 -7.79 -8.20 -10.27
C LEU A 89 -9.16 -7.50 -10.34
N ALA A 90 -9.17 -6.16 -10.38
CA ALA A 90 -10.40 -5.38 -10.41
C ALA A 90 -11.22 -5.63 -11.68
N ARG A 91 -10.57 -5.81 -12.83
CA ARG A 91 -11.23 -6.18 -14.09
C ARG A 91 -12.10 -7.42 -13.90
N GLY A 92 -11.59 -8.45 -13.23
CA GLY A 92 -12.33 -9.68 -12.93
C GLY A 92 -13.55 -9.41 -12.06
N THR A 93 -13.37 -8.68 -10.96
CA THR A 93 -14.43 -8.39 -9.97
C THR A 93 -15.52 -7.46 -10.49
N TYR A 94 -15.19 -6.50 -11.35
CA TYR A 94 -16.14 -5.49 -11.86
C TYR A 94 -16.61 -5.78 -13.29
N GLY A 95 -16.16 -6.89 -13.89
CA GLY A 95 -16.63 -7.39 -15.18
C GLY A 95 -16.15 -6.60 -16.41
N GLY A 96 -15.09 -5.80 -16.29
CA GLY A 96 -14.54 -5.03 -17.41
C GLY A 96 -13.33 -4.18 -17.05
N TRP A 97 -12.48 -3.89 -18.04
CA TRP A 97 -11.25 -3.09 -17.86
C TRP A 97 -11.54 -1.68 -17.39
N LEU A 98 -12.50 -0.98 -18.02
CA LEU A 98 -12.82 0.41 -17.68
C LEU A 98 -13.27 0.54 -16.21
N LYS A 99 -14.13 -0.37 -15.74
CA LYS A 99 -14.56 -0.39 -14.33
C LYS A 99 -13.43 -0.78 -13.39
N GLY A 100 -12.56 -1.70 -13.79
CA GLY A 100 -11.38 -2.06 -13.01
C GLY A 100 -10.40 -0.90 -12.84
N ILE A 101 -10.10 -0.18 -13.92
CA ILE A 101 -9.27 1.03 -13.93
C ILE A 101 -9.91 2.10 -13.04
N PHE A 102 -11.20 2.38 -13.24
CA PHE A 102 -11.91 3.40 -12.47
C PHE A 102 -11.97 3.04 -10.97
N PHE A 103 -12.14 1.76 -10.63
CA PHE A 103 -12.07 1.31 -9.24
C PHE A 103 -10.70 1.58 -8.63
N VAL A 104 -9.61 1.13 -9.28
CA VAL A 104 -8.26 1.23 -8.70
C VAL A 104 -7.81 2.68 -8.62
N LEU A 105 -7.88 3.43 -9.73
CA LEU A 105 -7.48 4.83 -9.76
C LEU A 105 -8.39 5.70 -8.88
N GLY A 106 -9.71 5.48 -8.92
CA GLY A 106 -10.65 6.19 -8.06
C GLY A 106 -10.40 5.90 -6.59
N THR A 107 -10.06 4.67 -6.22
CA THR A 107 -9.68 4.32 -4.84
C THR A 107 -8.40 5.05 -4.42
N ILE A 108 -7.36 5.07 -5.26
CA ILE A 108 -6.09 5.75 -4.97
C ILE A 108 -6.32 7.27 -4.80
N TRP A 109 -7.02 7.91 -5.73
CA TRP A 109 -7.30 9.34 -5.66
C TRP A 109 -8.17 9.71 -4.46
N LEU A 110 -9.23 8.94 -4.20
CA LEU A 110 -10.08 9.19 -3.03
C LEU A 110 -9.32 8.97 -1.72
N HIS A 111 -8.46 7.96 -1.65
CA HIS A 111 -7.55 7.74 -0.52
C HIS A 111 -6.66 8.95 -0.26
N VAL A 112 -6.02 9.50 -1.31
CA VAL A 112 -5.19 10.72 -1.20
C VAL A 112 -6.00 11.91 -0.70
N LEU A 113 -7.23 12.09 -1.19
CA LEU A 113 -8.11 13.16 -0.72
C LEU A 113 -8.48 12.98 0.76
N ILE A 114 -8.80 11.76 1.20
CA ILE A 114 -9.11 11.49 2.61
C ILE A 114 -7.85 11.72 3.47
N LEU A 115 -6.67 11.30 3.02
CA LEU A 115 -5.41 11.58 3.73
C LEU A 115 -5.17 13.07 3.89
N LEU A 116 -5.42 13.87 2.86
CA LEU A 116 -5.29 15.32 2.94
C LEU A 116 -6.25 15.91 3.99
N VAL A 117 -7.49 15.42 4.05
CA VAL A 117 -8.44 15.82 5.10
C VAL A 117 -7.95 15.42 6.49
N VAL A 118 -7.43 14.20 6.66
CA VAL A 118 -6.86 13.73 7.93
C VAL A 118 -5.65 14.57 8.34
N ASP A 119 -4.79 14.92 7.38
CA ASP A 119 -3.62 15.74 7.65
C ASP A 119 -4.00 17.16 8.11
N VAL A 120 -4.93 17.80 7.41
CA VAL A 120 -5.46 19.12 7.80
C VAL A 120 -6.10 19.04 9.19
N ALA A 121 -6.91 18.02 9.46
CA ALA A 121 -7.59 17.82 10.74
C ALA A 121 -6.61 17.54 11.90
N THR A 122 -5.44 16.95 11.62
CA THR A 122 -4.40 16.66 12.62
C THR A 122 -3.37 17.78 12.74
N GLY A 123 -3.52 18.89 12.01
CA GLY A 123 -2.57 20.00 12.03
C GLY A 123 -1.24 19.65 11.35
N GLY A 124 -1.28 18.95 10.22
CA GLY A 124 -0.10 18.65 9.40
C GLY A 124 0.79 17.54 9.96
N VAL A 125 0.24 16.59 10.72
CA VAL A 125 1.03 15.47 11.28
C VAL A 125 1.56 14.56 10.18
N LEU A 126 0.75 14.25 9.17
CA LEU A 126 1.15 13.40 8.06
C LEU A 126 2.15 14.13 7.16
N THR A 127 1.94 15.40 6.83
CA THR A 127 2.93 16.19 6.07
C THR A 127 4.28 16.26 6.77
N ARG A 128 4.31 16.45 8.10
CA ARG A 128 5.56 16.40 8.87
C ARG A 128 6.19 15.01 8.84
N ALA A 129 5.39 13.96 9.04
CA ALA A 129 5.86 12.59 9.01
C ALA A 129 6.43 12.19 7.64
N TYR A 130 5.75 12.54 6.54
CA TYR A 130 6.22 12.31 5.17
C TYR A 130 7.43 13.16 4.80
N GLY A 131 7.48 14.41 5.25
CA GLY A 131 8.61 15.31 5.01
C GLY A 131 9.91 14.82 5.66
N VAL A 132 9.80 14.09 6.76
CA VAL A 132 10.95 13.43 7.41
C VAL A 132 11.21 12.05 6.80
N GLY A 133 10.16 11.35 6.36
CA GLY A 133 10.25 10.07 5.69
C GLY A 133 10.79 8.95 6.58
N LEU A 134 11.54 8.04 5.97
CA LEU A 134 12.22 6.94 6.65
C LEU A 134 13.48 7.49 7.37
N HIS A 135 13.30 8.17 8.51
CA HIS A 135 14.41 8.71 9.30
C HIS A 135 14.71 7.91 10.59
N PRO A 136 16.00 7.62 10.91
CA PRO A 136 16.39 6.80 12.07
C PRO A 136 15.97 7.32 13.43
N PHE A 137 15.85 8.63 13.54
CA PHE A 137 15.57 9.32 14.79
C PHE A 137 14.09 9.70 14.96
N GLN A 138 13.26 9.49 13.93
CA GLN A 138 11.82 9.73 13.98
C GLN A 138 11.03 8.47 13.60
N ARG A 139 11.33 7.38 14.31
CA ARG A 139 10.81 6.04 13.99
C ARG A 139 9.29 5.91 14.17
N TRP A 140 8.68 6.78 14.97
CA TRP A 140 7.23 6.76 15.18
C TRP A 140 6.44 7.20 13.93
N ASN A 141 7.07 7.91 12.97
CA ASN A 141 6.40 8.38 11.75
C ASN A 141 5.86 7.22 10.91
N VAL A 142 6.63 6.14 10.78
CA VAL A 142 6.28 5.00 9.92
C VAL A 142 4.99 4.31 10.36
N PRO A 143 4.80 3.91 11.64
CA PRO A 143 3.54 3.30 12.06
C PRO A 143 2.36 4.27 12.02
N VAL A 144 2.57 5.57 12.25
CA VAL A 144 1.52 6.58 12.09
C VAL A 144 1.07 6.68 10.64
N ILE A 145 2.01 6.83 9.71
CA ILE A 145 1.75 6.86 8.27
C ILE A 145 1.06 5.57 7.82
N ALA A 146 1.61 4.40 8.17
CA ALA A 146 1.06 3.11 7.75
C ALA A 146 -0.39 2.91 8.24
N THR A 147 -0.70 3.35 9.46
CA THR A 147 -2.06 3.28 10.02
C THR A 147 -3.02 4.21 9.29
N ALA A 148 -2.63 5.48 9.11
CA ALA A 148 -3.44 6.47 8.40
C ALA A 148 -3.67 6.04 6.94
N ASP A 149 -2.62 5.61 6.26
CA ASP A 149 -2.71 5.17 4.87
C ASP A 149 -3.62 3.97 4.71
N ALA A 150 -3.47 2.96 5.58
CA ALA A 150 -4.22 1.73 5.44
C ALA A 150 -5.70 1.95 5.77
N ALA A 151 -5.99 2.80 6.76
CA ALA A 151 -7.35 3.14 7.15
C ALA A 151 -8.06 3.93 6.06
N THR A 152 -7.41 4.98 5.53
CA THR A 152 -8.00 5.81 4.47
C THR A 152 -8.15 5.03 3.17
N LEU A 153 -7.21 4.14 2.83
CA LEU A 153 -7.34 3.26 1.67
C LEU A 153 -8.50 2.27 1.82
N LEU A 154 -8.68 1.68 3.00
CA LEU A 154 -9.83 0.82 3.31
C LEU A 154 -11.13 1.57 3.09
N ILE A 155 -11.26 2.77 3.66
CA ILE A 155 -12.45 3.62 3.54
C ILE A 155 -12.71 3.96 2.07
N ALA A 156 -11.70 4.43 1.34
CA ALA A 156 -11.79 4.76 -0.07
C ALA A 156 -12.27 3.56 -0.91
N ALA A 157 -11.71 2.37 -0.69
CA ALA A 157 -12.10 1.17 -1.41
C ALA A 157 -13.53 0.73 -1.11
N GLU A 158 -14.00 0.88 0.13
CA GLU A 158 -15.40 0.57 0.49
C GLU A 158 -16.38 1.58 -0.12
N ILE A 159 -16.02 2.87 -0.22
CA ILE A 159 -16.81 3.87 -0.94
C ILE A 159 -16.88 3.51 -2.44
N MET A 160 -15.73 3.21 -3.07
CA MET A 160 -15.68 2.86 -4.49
C MET A 160 -16.45 1.58 -4.83
N LYS A 161 -16.47 0.58 -3.94
CA LYS A 161 -17.32 -0.61 -4.09
C LYS A 161 -18.80 -0.27 -4.12
N ARG A 162 -19.24 0.62 -3.23
CA ARG A 162 -20.64 1.05 -3.18
C ARG A 162 -21.04 1.78 -4.47
N LEU A 163 -20.14 2.58 -5.03
CA LEU A 163 -20.36 3.31 -6.28
C LEU A 163 -20.42 2.38 -7.50
N LEU A 164 -19.47 1.45 -7.65
CA LEU A 164 -19.33 0.65 -8.87
C LEU A 164 -20.07 -0.67 -8.88
N LYS A 165 -20.49 -1.16 -7.70
CA LYS A 165 -21.20 -2.42 -7.47
C LYS A 165 -20.46 -3.64 -8.06
N PRO A 166 -19.72 -4.41 -7.25
CA PRO A 166 -19.05 -5.62 -7.71
C PRO A 166 -20.00 -6.57 -8.43
N ARG A 167 -19.53 -7.17 -9.53
CA ARG A 167 -20.24 -8.25 -10.21
C ARG A 167 -20.01 -9.50 -9.36
N ARG A 168 -20.97 -9.84 -8.51
CA ARG A 168 -20.90 -11.01 -7.63
C ARG A 168 -20.65 -12.28 -8.43
#